data_AF-A0A1H7XDV2-F1
#
_entry.id   AF-A0A1H7XDV2-F1
#
_cell.length_a   1.000
_cell.length_b   1.000
_cell.length_c   1.000
_cell.angle_alpha   90.00
_cell.angle_beta   90.00
_cell.angle_gamma   90.00
#
_symmetry.space_group_name_H-M   'P 1'
#
loop_
_entity.id
_entity.type
_entity.pdbx_description
1 polymer ?
#
loop_
_entity_poly.entity_id
_entity_poly.type
_entity_poly.pdbx_seq_one_letter_code
_entity_poly.pdbx_strand_id
1 'polypeptide(L)'
;MEIDKRLWSRHRPRLANHKEIAMNNLSCQAPTSAALYFTVSLNEEHTFLRVAWDDDGEIDLGERVHHYSLLTLARRRLSDFRRGLDPSSQGWTDAAQLSRMLGLDPAHLNIQLHRARAQLARALPDGVRLPDLVERRRGELRLGALPFRIVRGSQLEGSCAAEVVI
;
A
#
# COMPACT_ATOMS: atom_id res chain seq x y z
N MET A 1 -5.19 10.90 -31.03
CA MET A 1 -5.65 9.97 -29.99
C MET A 1 -4.94 10.38 -28.72
N GLU A 2 -5.57 11.28 -27.97
CA GLU A 2 -4.96 12.01 -26.87
C GLU A 2 -5.78 11.68 -25.63
N ILE A 3 -5.18 10.96 -24.69
CA ILE A 3 -5.88 10.50 -23.49
C ILE A 3 -5.86 11.66 -22.49
N ASP A 4 -7.06 12.14 -22.25
CA ASP A 4 -7.43 13.28 -21.42
C ASP A 4 -6.92 13.14 -19.97
N LYS A 5 -6.03 14.06 -19.57
CA LYS A 5 -5.41 14.13 -18.24
C LYS A 5 -6.18 15.03 -17.25
N ARG A 6 -7.47 15.32 -17.45
CA ARG A 6 -8.20 16.36 -16.69
C ARG A 6 -9.47 15.90 -15.98
N LEU A 7 -9.42 14.84 -15.17
CA LEU A 7 -10.56 14.45 -14.32
C LEU A 7 -10.16 14.01 -12.91
N TRP A 8 -9.71 14.94 -12.06
CA TRP A 8 -9.84 14.76 -10.60
C TRP A 8 -9.97 16.07 -9.79
N SER A 9 -10.36 17.18 -10.41
CA SER A 9 -10.69 18.40 -9.66
C SER A 9 -11.99 18.23 -8.88
N ARG A 10 -11.90 17.94 -7.57
CA ARG A 10 -12.97 18.24 -6.60
C ARG A 10 -12.39 18.86 -5.34
N HIS A 11 -12.47 20.20 -5.31
CA HIS A 11 -12.61 21.11 -4.18
C HIS A 11 -12.36 20.58 -2.76
N ARG A 12 -11.47 21.26 -2.03
CA ARG A 12 -11.68 21.57 -0.60
C ARG A 12 -11.32 23.03 -0.31
N PRO A 13 -12.05 23.69 0.62
CA PRO A 13 -12.05 25.13 0.78
C PRO A 13 -10.79 25.62 1.49
N ARG A 14 -10.30 26.75 1.00
CA ARG A 14 -9.20 27.56 1.56
C ARG A 14 -9.73 28.32 2.76
N LEU A 15 -9.20 28.05 3.95
CA LEU A 15 -9.25 29.00 5.06
C LEU A 15 -7.85 29.59 5.24
N ALA A 16 -7.72 30.85 4.86
CA ALA A 16 -6.59 31.70 5.18
C ALA A 16 -6.90 32.49 6.45
N ASN A 17 -5.83 33.06 7.04
CA ASN A 17 -5.76 34.10 8.08
C ASN A 17 -5.54 33.54 9.50
N HIS A 18 -4.66 34.05 10.37
CA HIS A 18 -3.63 35.10 10.34
C HIS A 18 -2.89 35.03 11.70
N LYS A 19 -1.57 35.24 11.70
CA LYS A 19 -0.69 35.63 12.85
C LYS A 19 -0.60 34.68 14.07
N GLU A 20 0.63 34.37 14.50
CA GLU A 20 1.25 34.86 15.76
C GLU A 20 2.41 33.95 16.26
N ILE A 21 3.60 34.57 16.34
CA ILE A 21 4.71 34.47 17.32
C ILE A 21 5.40 33.12 17.68
N ALA A 22 6.72 33.26 17.84
CA ALA A 22 7.80 32.30 18.02
C ALA A 22 7.76 31.34 19.23
N MET A 23 8.72 30.41 19.16
CA MET A 23 9.38 29.60 20.21
C MET A 23 9.00 28.13 20.31
N ASN A 24 10.04 27.31 20.10
CA ASN A 24 10.28 25.96 20.59
C ASN A 24 9.07 25.04 20.70
N ASN A 25 8.93 24.16 19.71
CA ASN A 25 8.34 22.85 19.95
C ASN A 25 9.22 21.82 19.27
N LEU A 26 9.81 20.92 20.06
CA LEU A 26 10.17 19.60 19.58
C LEU A 26 8.87 19.03 19.01
N SER A 27 8.66 19.14 17.70
CA SER A 27 7.57 18.43 17.05
C SER A 27 8.01 16.98 16.97
N CYS A 28 7.61 16.22 17.98
CA CYS A 28 7.39 14.79 17.84
C CYS A 28 6.26 14.66 16.80
N GLN A 29 6.59 14.78 15.50
CA GLN A 29 5.63 14.54 14.44
C GLN A 29 5.14 13.09 14.63
N ALA A 30 3.83 12.95 14.87
CA ALA A 30 3.20 11.64 14.90
C ALA A 30 3.53 10.93 13.58
N PRO A 31 3.89 9.63 13.59
CA PRO A 31 4.34 8.96 12.38
C PRO A 31 3.22 8.92 11.35
N THR A 32 3.47 9.55 10.23
CA THR A 32 2.63 9.47 9.04
C THR A 32 2.67 8.05 8.48
N SER A 33 1.51 7.39 8.44
CA SER A 33 1.39 6.07 7.83
C SER A 33 1.17 6.19 6.33
N ALA A 34 2.01 5.54 5.52
CA ALA A 34 1.84 5.55 4.07
C ALA A 34 0.70 4.60 3.63
N ALA A 35 0.00 4.94 2.55
CA ALA A 35 -1.07 4.17 1.95
C ALA A 35 -0.66 3.62 0.57
N LEU A 36 -1.08 2.39 0.27
CA LEU A 36 -0.79 1.69 -0.99
C LEU A 36 -1.98 1.74 -1.95
N TYR A 37 -1.78 2.18 -3.19
CA TYR A 37 -2.80 2.23 -4.22
C TYR A 37 -2.42 1.32 -5.39
N PHE A 38 -3.06 0.16 -5.45
CA PHE A 38 -2.88 -0.80 -6.52
C PHE A 38 -3.85 -0.51 -7.66
N THR A 39 -3.34 -0.49 -8.89
CA THR A 39 -4.14 -0.53 -10.11
C THR A 39 -3.72 -1.74 -10.91
N VAL A 40 -4.65 -2.62 -11.24
CA VAL A 40 -4.40 -3.85 -11.99
C VAL A 40 -5.24 -3.89 -13.25
N SER A 41 -4.66 -4.36 -14.36
CA SER A 41 -5.40 -4.55 -15.61
C SER A 41 -6.48 -5.62 -15.47
N LEU A 42 -7.46 -5.62 -16.38
CA LEU A 42 -8.56 -6.60 -16.36
C LEU A 42 -8.08 -8.04 -16.51
N ASN A 43 -7.03 -8.25 -17.32
CA ASN A 43 -6.37 -9.54 -17.53
C ASN A 43 -5.30 -9.86 -16.47
N GLU A 44 -5.09 -9.00 -15.48
CA GLU A 44 -4.11 -9.15 -14.39
C GLU A 44 -2.63 -9.19 -14.79
N GLU A 45 -2.31 -8.89 -16.05
CA GLU A 45 -0.92 -8.87 -16.54
C GLU A 45 -0.14 -7.63 -16.11
N HIS A 46 -0.83 -6.50 -15.90
CA HIS A 46 -0.21 -5.22 -15.54
C HIS A 46 -0.64 -4.80 -14.15
N THR A 47 0.33 -4.67 -13.24
CA THR A 47 0.11 -4.17 -11.88
C THR A 47 0.95 -2.93 -11.63
N PHE A 48 0.27 -1.85 -11.29
CA PHE A 48 0.84 -0.56 -10.92
C PHE A 48 0.65 -0.31 -9.44
N LEU A 49 1.62 0.37 -8.83
CA LEU A 49 1.57 0.77 -7.43
C LEU A 49 1.89 2.26 -7.28
N ARG A 50 0.96 3.00 -6.69
CA ARG A 50 1.22 4.33 -6.15
C ARG A 50 1.26 4.27 -4.64
N VAL A 51 2.10 5.09 -4.02
CA VAL A 51 2.22 5.19 -2.56
C VAL A 51 2.00 6.64 -2.18
N ALA A 52 1.09 6.88 -1.24
CA ALA A 52 0.89 8.22 -0.68
C ALA A 52 1.24 8.24 0.80
N TRP A 53 1.70 9.37 1.30
CA TRP A 53 1.97 9.64 2.71
C TRP A 53 1.69 11.12 2.97
N ASP A 54 1.27 11.44 4.19
CA ASP A 54 0.87 12.79 4.58
C ASP A 54 -0.29 13.32 3.71
N ASP A 55 -0.59 14.61 3.84
CA ASP A 55 -1.62 15.27 3.03
C ASP A 55 -1.17 15.57 1.58
N ASP A 56 0.15 15.62 1.32
CA ASP A 56 0.69 16.09 0.02
C ASP A 56 1.72 15.15 -0.64
N GLY A 57 2.13 14.06 0.02
CA GLY A 57 3.14 13.14 -0.51
C GLY A 57 2.51 12.04 -1.36
N GLU A 58 2.83 11.97 -2.64
CA GLU A 58 2.50 10.81 -3.49
C GLU A 58 3.65 10.50 -4.44
N ILE A 59 3.93 9.21 -4.64
CA ILE A 59 4.83 8.74 -5.68
C ILE A 59 4.21 7.59 -6.47
N ASP A 60 4.40 7.66 -7.79
CA ASP A 60 4.09 6.57 -8.70
C ASP A 60 5.32 5.66 -8.88
N LEU A 61 5.19 4.39 -8.46
CA LEU A 61 6.23 3.38 -8.61
C LEU A 61 6.15 2.67 -9.97
N GLY A 62 5.18 3.03 -10.81
CA GLY A 62 4.93 2.50 -12.13
C GLY A 62 4.49 1.04 -12.12
N GLU A 63 4.60 0.40 -13.27
CA GLU A 63 4.28 -1.01 -13.46
C GLU A 63 5.47 -1.90 -13.07
N ARG A 64 5.27 -2.86 -12.16
CA ARG A 64 6.28 -3.90 -11.89
C ARG A 64 5.64 -5.23 -11.57
N VAL A 65 6.24 -6.31 -12.08
CA VAL A 65 5.84 -7.69 -11.78
C VAL A 65 5.77 -7.97 -10.27
N HIS A 66 6.70 -7.44 -9.47
CA HIS A 66 6.72 -7.64 -8.01
C HIS A 66 5.61 -6.92 -7.24
N HIS A 67 4.85 -6.04 -7.88
CA HIS A 67 3.65 -5.46 -7.26
C HIS A 67 2.51 -6.48 -7.17
N TYR A 68 2.45 -7.46 -8.07
CA TYR A 68 1.39 -8.48 -8.06
C TYR A 68 1.47 -9.40 -6.83
N SER A 69 2.67 -9.70 -6.33
CA SER A 69 2.84 -10.44 -5.07
C SER A 69 2.25 -9.68 -3.87
N LEU A 70 2.46 -8.36 -3.81
CA LEU A 70 1.88 -7.52 -2.76
C LEU A 70 0.36 -7.39 -2.91
N LEU A 71 -0.13 -7.21 -4.13
CA LEU A 71 -1.56 -7.17 -4.44
C LEU A 71 -2.25 -8.47 -3.97
N THR A 72 -1.63 -9.62 -4.20
CA THR A 72 -2.17 -10.91 -3.78
C THR A 72 -2.31 -11.01 -2.26
N LEU A 73 -1.30 -10.54 -1.50
CA LEU A 73 -1.39 -10.46 -0.04
C LEU A 73 -2.47 -9.46 0.41
N ALA A 74 -2.60 -8.31 -0.26
CA ALA A 74 -3.63 -7.31 0.01
C ALA A 74 -5.05 -7.87 -0.19
N ARG A 75 -5.27 -8.60 -1.29
CA ARG A 75 -6.52 -9.31 -1.57
C ARG A 75 -6.86 -10.34 -0.50
N ARG A 76 -5.86 -11.09 -0.04
CA ARG A 76 -6.08 -12.06 1.05
C ARG A 76 -6.51 -11.36 2.33
N ARG A 77 -5.84 -10.28 2.72
CA ARG A 77 -6.21 -9.49 3.90
C ARG A 77 -7.63 -8.91 3.76
N LEU A 78 -7.97 -8.36 2.60
CA LEU A 78 -9.31 -7.86 2.29
C LEU A 78 -10.39 -8.95 2.34
N SER A 79 -10.09 -10.15 1.85
CA SER A 79 -10.99 -11.31 1.91
C SER A 79 -11.26 -11.72 3.36
N ASP A 80 -10.22 -11.81 4.19
CA ASP A 80 -10.36 -12.17 5.61
C ASP A 80 -11.10 -11.07 6.39
N PHE A 81 -10.86 -9.79 6.08
CA PHE A 81 -11.63 -8.67 6.62
C PHE A 81 -13.12 -8.78 6.28
N ARG A 82 -13.47 -9.06 5.01
CA ARG A 82 -14.87 -9.25 4.58
C ARG A 82 -15.57 -10.43 5.25
N ARG A 83 -14.80 -11.42 5.69
CA ARG A 83 -15.29 -12.58 6.46
C ARG A 83 -15.44 -12.29 7.95
N GLY A 84 -15.08 -11.09 8.41
CA GLY A 84 -15.19 -10.67 9.81
C GLY A 84 -14.13 -11.28 10.72
N LEU A 85 -12.97 -11.69 10.19
CA LEU A 85 -11.87 -12.16 11.01
C LEU A 85 -11.26 -10.99 11.81
N ASP A 86 -10.72 -11.31 12.99
CA ASP A 86 -9.96 -10.36 13.81
C ASP A 86 -8.75 -9.79 13.03
N PRO A 87 -8.46 -8.48 13.13
CA PRO A 87 -7.32 -7.83 12.47
C PRO A 87 -5.98 -8.57 12.59
N SER A 88 -5.67 -9.14 13.75
CA SER A 88 -4.42 -9.87 13.98
C SER A 88 -4.33 -11.18 13.18
N SER A 89 -5.48 -11.72 12.77
CA SER A 89 -5.62 -12.99 12.05
C SER A 89 -5.79 -12.82 10.54
N GLN A 90 -6.00 -11.60 10.04
CA GLN A 90 -6.23 -11.35 8.62
C GLN A 90 -4.93 -11.45 7.80
N GLY A 91 -5.04 -11.97 6.58
CA GLY A 91 -4.01 -11.84 5.55
C GLY A 91 -2.88 -12.87 5.61
N TRP A 92 -2.81 -13.68 6.66
CA TRP A 92 -1.77 -14.70 6.81
C TRP A 92 -1.93 -15.81 5.76
N THR A 93 -0.87 -16.01 4.99
CA THR A 93 -0.80 -16.99 3.90
C THR A 93 0.50 -17.76 4.00
N ASP A 94 0.44 -19.08 3.96
CA ASP A 94 1.64 -19.93 3.86
C ASP A 94 2.47 -19.53 2.62
N ALA A 95 3.78 -19.31 2.80
CA ALA A 95 4.65 -18.85 1.73
C ALA A 95 4.73 -19.85 0.57
N ALA A 96 4.75 -21.15 0.87
CA ALA A 96 4.81 -22.18 -0.16
C ALA A 96 3.49 -22.26 -0.95
N GLN A 97 2.36 -22.08 -0.29
CA GLN A 97 1.05 -21.94 -0.93
C GLN A 97 1.01 -20.70 -1.83
N LEU A 98 1.45 -19.54 -1.33
CA LEU A 98 1.48 -18.31 -2.11
C LEU A 98 2.35 -18.44 -3.36
N SER A 99 3.54 -19.03 -3.23
CA SER A 99 4.42 -19.36 -4.36
C SER A 99 3.71 -20.20 -5.41
N ARG A 100 3.07 -21.32 -5.00
CA ARG A 100 2.31 -22.18 -5.93
C ARG A 100 1.17 -21.44 -6.62
N MET A 101 0.41 -20.63 -5.89
CA MET A 101 -0.69 -19.84 -6.46
C MET A 101 -0.23 -18.84 -7.52
N LEU A 102 0.97 -18.28 -7.33
CA LEU A 102 1.57 -17.32 -8.26
C LEU A 102 2.35 -17.99 -9.40
N GLY A 103 2.43 -19.33 -9.44
CA GLY A 103 3.29 -20.04 -10.39
C GLY A 103 4.78 -19.77 -10.20
N LEU A 104 5.18 -19.38 -8.99
CA LEU A 104 6.56 -19.08 -8.62
C LEU A 104 7.12 -20.17 -7.72
N ASP A 105 8.44 -20.31 -7.67
CA ASP A 105 9.08 -21.00 -6.56
C ASP A 105 9.23 -20.06 -5.33
N PRO A 106 9.52 -20.61 -4.13
CA PRO A 106 9.72 -19.81 -2.92
C PRO A 106 10.86 -18.79 -3.01
N ALA A 107 11.94 -19.09 -3.73
CA ALA A 107 13.07 -18.18 -3.88
C ALA A 107 12.68 -16.96 -4.73
N HIS A 108 11.99 -17.18 -5.86
CA HIS A 108 11.46 -16.14 -6.72
C HIS A 108 10.47 -15.24 -5.98
N LEU A 109 9.53 -15.81 -5.21
CA LEU A 109 8.63 -15.02 -4.37
C LEU A 109 9.42 -14.13 -3.40
N ASN A 110 10.41 -14.68 -2.70
CA ASN A 110 11.26 -13.91 -1.78
C ASN A 110 11.99 -12.76 -2.49
N ILE A 111 12.52 -13.01 -3.70
CA ILE A 111 13.16 -11.97 -4.53
C ILE A 111 12.16 -10.87 -4.87
N GLN A 112 10.93 -11.21 -5.25
CA GLN A 112 9.91 -10.20 -5.57
C GLN A 112 9.55 -9.35 -4.35
N LEU A 113 9.32 -9.98 -3.19
CA LEU A 113 9.03 -9.25 -1.95
C LEU A 113 10.19 -8.38 -1.50
N HIS A 114 11.43 -8.86 -1.63
CA HIS A 114 12.64 -8.07 -1.36
C HIS A 114 12.74 -6.86 -2.29
N ARG A 115 12.55 -7.06 -3.61
CA ARG A 115 12.58 -5.97 -4.61
C ARG A 115 11.49 -4.93 -4.34
N ALA A 116 10.30 -5.37 -3.95
CA ALA A 116 9.22 -4.47 -3.59
C ALA A 116 9.59 -3.62 -2.37
N ARG A 117 10.08 -4.25 -1.28
CA ARG A 117 10.57 -3.54 -0.09
C ARG A 117 11.67 -2.52 -0.44
N ALA A 118 12.64 -2.92 -1.25
CA ALA A 118 13.74 -2.06 -1.67
C ALA A 118 13.25 -0.89 -2.55
N GLN A 119 12.27 -1.12 -3.43
CA GLN A 119 11.69 -0.05 -4.24
C GLN A 119 10.99 0.98 -3.37
N LEU A 120 10.16 0.55 -2.40
CA LEU A 120 9.48 1.48 -1.48
C LEU A 120 10.49 2.25 -0.62
N ALA A 121 11.49 1.56 -0.05
CA ALA A 121 12.51 2.21 0.79
C ALA A 121 13.32 3.27 0.05
N ARG A 122 13.53 3.12 -1.27
CA ARG A 122 14.22 4.11 -2.11
C ARG A 122 13.33 5.26 -2.58
N ALA A 123 12.01 5.03 -2.61
CA ALA A 123 11.04 5.97 -3.15
C ALA A 123 10.50 6.92 -2.08
N LEU A 124 10.49 6.48 -0.82
CA LEU A 124 9.97 7.27 0.29
C LEU A 124 11.03 8.25 0.80
N PRO A 125 10.64 9.50 1.14
CA PRO A 125 11.53 10.47 1.78
C PRO A 125 12.02 10.01 3.15
N ASP A 126 13.18 10.52 3.54
CA ASP A 126 13.74 10.31 4.89
C ASP A 126 12.74 10.82 5.94
N GLY A 127 12.32 9.93 6.85
CA GLY A 127 11.38 10.24 7.93
C GLY A 127 10.00 9.57 7.78
N VAL A 128 9.60 9.15 6.57
CA VAL A 128 8.36 8.38 6.39
C VAL A 128 8.59 6.95 6.87
N ARG A 129 7.94 6.58 7.98
CA ARG A 129 8.02 5.20 8.48
C ARG A 129 6.94 4.36 7.82
N LEU A 130 7.39 3.35 7.08
CA LEU A 130 6.54 2.25 6.68
C LEU A 130 6.57 1.19 7.79
N PRO A 131 5.44 0.78 8.39
CA PRO A 131 5.39 -0.51 9.08
C PRO A 131 5.87 -1.61 8.12
N ASP A 132 6.26 -2.76 8.67
CA ASP A 132 6.81 -3.85 7.87
C ASP A 132 5.87 -4.20 6.70
N LEU A 133 6.27 -3.82 5.48
CA LEU A 133 5.46 -3.97 4.26
C LEU A 133 4.91 -5.39 4.12
N VAL A 134 5.73 -6.36 4.52
CA VAL A 134 5.39 -7.77 4.61
C VAL A 134 5.82 -8.26 5.98
N GLU A 135 4.84 -8.69 6.76
CA GLU A 135 5.07 -9.34 8.05
C GLU A 135 5.24 -10.85 7.83
N ARG A 136 6.04 -11.49 8.69
CA ARG A 136 6.35 -12.92 8.60
C ARG A 136 6.16 -13.61 9.95
N ARG A 137 5.58 -14.80 9.96
CA ARG A 137 5.54 -15.68 11.15
C ARG A 137 5.49 -17.14 10.72
N ARG A 138 6.28 -18.03 11.34
CA ARG A 138 6.18 -19.50 11.17
C ARG A 138 6.00 -19.99 9.70
N GLY A 139 6.64 -19.33 8.72
CA GLY A 139 6.51 -19.67 7.29
C GLY A 139 5.33 -19.00 6.55
N GLU A 140 4.48 -18.27 7.26
CA GLU A 140 3.40 -17.45 6.71
C GLU A 140 3.86 -16.00 6.46
N LEU A 141 3.18 -15.38 5.49
CA LEU A 141 3.37 -14.01 5.04
C LEU A 141 2.02 -13.29 5.06
N ARG A 142 2.02 -12.01 5.42
CA ARG A 142 0.88 -11.11 5.19
C ARG A 142 1.35 -9.73 4.76
N LEU A 143 0.46 -8.97 4.13
CA LEU A 143 0.68 -7.54 3.96
C LEU A 143 0.64 -6.87 5.34
N GLY A 144 1.60 -5.98 5.59
CA GLY A 144 1.66 -5.18 6.82
C GLY A 144 0.38 -4.38 7.07
N ALA A 145 0.23 -3.88 8.30
CA ALA A 145 -0.88 -3.02 8.73
C ALA A 145 -0.83 -1.62 8.10
N LEU A 146 -0.98 -1.59 6.77
CA LEU A 146 -1.00 -0.40 5.94
C LEU A 146 -2.40 -0.21 5.35
N PRO A 147 -2.89 1.03 5.24
CA PRO A 147 -4.03 1.30 4.39
C PRO A 147 -3.71 0.91 2.94
N PHE A 148 -4.68 0.32 2.26
CA PHE A 148 -4.53 0.02 0.85
C PHE A 148 -5.84 0.12 0.08
N ARG A 149 -5.73 0.36 -1.22
CA ARG A 149 -6.84 0.40 -2.18
C ARG A 149 -6.47 -0.42 -3.41
N ILE A 150 -7.44 -1.17 -3.93
CA ILE A 150 -7.28 -2.02 -5.11
C ILE A 150 -8.31 -1.62 -6.15
N VAL A 151 -7.84 -1.22 -7.32
CA VAL A 151 -8.67 -0.91 -8.49
C VAL A 151 -8.32 -1.90 -9.61
N ARG A 152 -9.32 -2.57 -10.17
CA ARG A 152 -9.19 -3.48 -11.31
C ARG A 152 -9.83 -2.85 -12.54
N GLY A 153 -9.03 -2.52 -13.54
CA GLY A 153 -9.46 -1.70 -14.68
C GLY A 153 -9.99 -0.35 -14.19
N SER A 154 -11.30 -0.12 -14.33
CA SER A 154 -12.00 1.06 -13.84
C SER A 154 -12.82 0.83 -12.56
N GLN A 155 -12.87 -0.41 -12.05
CA GLN A 155 -13.72 -0.78 -10.93
C GLN A 155 -12.94 -0.85 -9.62
N LEU A 156 -13.48 -0.25 -8.57
CA LEU A 156 -12.97 -0.44 -7.21
C LEU A 156 -13.21 -1.89 -6.78
N GLU A 157 -12.13 -2.66 -6.63
CA GLU A 157 -12.19 -4.04 -6.14
C GLU A 157 -12.35 -4.06 -4.61
N GLY A 158 -11.68 -3.14 -3.91
CA GLY A 158 -11.87 -2.90 -2.49
C GLY A 158 -10.80 -2.01 -1.87
N SER A 159 -10.95 -1.71 -0.57
CA SER A 159 -10.01 -0.92 0.21
C SER A 159 -10.04 -1.33 1.67
N CYS A 160 -8.90 -1.19 2.35
CA CYS A 160 -8.76 -1.32 3.80
C CYS A 160 -8.15 -0.02 4.34
N ALA A 161 -8.75 0.56 5.38
CA ALA A 161 -8.18 1.70 6.08
C ALA A 161 -7.06 1.24 7.03
N ALA A 162 -6.14 2.15 7.38
CA ALA A 162 -5.19 1.89 8.46
C ALA A 162 -5.95 1.64 9.76
N GLU A 163 -5.50 0.64 10.50
CA GLU A 163 -5.88 0.49 11.91
C GLU A 163 -5.24 1.65 12.68
N VAL A 164 -6.06 2.60 13.13
CA VAL A 164 -5.64 3.57 14.13
C VAL A 164 -5.54 2.81 15.44
N VAL A 165 -4.33 2.36 15.79
CA VAL A 165 -4.05 1.93 17.16
C VAL A 165 -4.05 3.19 18.01
N ILE A 166 -5.15 3.39 18.75
CA ILE A 166 -5.30 4.46 19.75
C ILE A 166 -4.50 4.08 20.99
#